data_AF-A0A5C5V274-F1
#
_entry.id   AF-A0A5C5V274-F1
#
_cell.length_a   1.000
_cell.length_b   1.000
_cell.length_c   1.000
_cell.angle_alpha   90.00
_cell.angle_beta   90.00
_cell.angle_gamma   90.00
#
_symmetry.space_group_name_H-M   'P 1'
#
loop_
_entity.id
_entity.type
_entity.pdbx_description
1 polymer ?
#
loop_
_entity_poly.entity_id
_entity_poly.type
_entity_poly.pdbx_seq_one_letter_code
_entity_poly.pdbx_strand_id
1 'polypeptide(L)'
;MSASRTLSLVAVASLIAASPAAAQTAGYFQPVNLSSGFSVEPRHSSTALEGALRGRAKVIESLGKYRVYDAQANILNQQARGLSYENDVKQTETLYRKQYLWRQHREEERAREIQRDALGKELLAQRRATYYRDTYRLDADQLNRTTGRVSWPESLDHDQFASTRSQIDFLFRQRSRYPAGSDDPFAGRILKLTEQLKADLKEQLADMDPTDYADAQKFVRGLMYEVQYPTELG
;
A
#
# COMPACT_ATOMS: atom_id res chain seq x y z
N MET A 1 -29.05 39.47 -1.78
CA MET A 1 -28.14 40.41 -1.08
C MET A 1 -27.24 39.55 -0.20
N SER A 2 -26.21 38.92 -0.74
CA SER A 2 -24.86 39.44 -1.02
C SER A 2 -24.18 40.05 0.20
N ALA A 3 -23.26 39.28 0.79
CA ALA A 3 -22.03 39.66 1.48
C ALA A 3 -21.57 38.44 2.29
N SER A 4 -20.32 37.99 2.34
CA SER A 4 -19.10 38.30 1.62
C SER A 4 -18.11 37.24 2.09
N ARG A 5 -17.50 36.51 1.15
CA ARG A 5 -16.45 35.53 1.40
C ARG A 5 -15.19 36.26 1.88
N THR A 6 -14.63 35.85 3.02
CA THR A 6 -13.24 36.16 3.38
C THR A 6 -12.51 34.85 3.67
N LEU A 7 -11.82 34.38 2.63
CA LEU A 7 -10.79 33.33 2.68
C LEU A 7 -9.56 33.89 3.40
N SER A 8 -9.29 33.42 4.62
CA SER A 8 -8.02 33.67 5.30
C SER A 8 -6.99 32.65 4.85
N LEU A 9 -6.16 33.06 3.89
CA LEU A 9 -4.97 32.37 3.41
C LEU A 9 -3.89 32.47 4.51
N VAL A 10 -3.73 31.43 5.32
CA VAL A 10 -2.58 31.32 6.23
C VAL A 10 -1.43 30.71 5.43
N ALA A 11 -0.55 31.59 4.95
CA ALA A 11 0.72 31.22 4.34
C ALA A 11 1.66 30.66 5.41
N VAL A 12 1.87 29.35 5.40
CA VAL A 12 2.92 28.69 6.18
C VAL A 12 4.24 28.97 5.49
N ALA A 13 4.92 30.04 5.90
CA ALA A 13 6.32 30.27 5.58
C ALA A 13 7.17 29.31 6.40
N SER A 14 7.49 28.16 5.83
CA SER A 14 8.50 27.24 6.34
C SER A 14 9.87 27.93 6.25
N LEU A 15 10.33 28.49 7.38
CA LEU A 15 11.73 28.79 7.59
C LEU A 15 12.51 27.48 7.51
N ILE A 16 13.13 27.24 6.36
CA ILE A 16 14.21 26.26 6.23
C ILE A 16 15.38 26.84 7.04
N ALA A 17 15.45 26.47 8.32
CA ALA A 17 16.69 26.56 9.06
C ALA A 17 17.65 25.54 8.42
N ALA A 18 18.34 25.97 7.37
CA ALA A 18 19.53 25.31 6.88
C ALA A 18 20.56 25.46 7.99
N SER A 19 20.55 24.53 8.95
CA SER A 19 21.67 24.36 9.87
C SER A 19 22.89 24.10 8.99
N PRO A 20 23.91 24.99 8.96
CA PRO A 20 25.17 24.59 8.39
C PRO A 20 25.63 23.43 9.27
N ALA A 21 25.70 22.23 8.69
CA ALA A 21 26.54 21.19 9.22
C ALA A 21 27.94 21.80 9.21
N ALA A 22 28.32 22.39 10.34
CA ALA A 22 29.67 22.80 10.58
C ALA A 22 30.50 21.53 10.45
N ALA A 23 31.09 21.34 9.27
CA ALA A 23 32.21 20.46 9.09
C ALA A 23 33.30 21.01 10.00
N GLN A 24 33.28 20.58 11.27
CA GLN A 24 34.39 20.78 12.16
C GLN A 24 35.54 20.01 11.50
N THR A 25 36.45 20.75 10.87
CA THR A 25 37.74 20.22 10.47
C THR A 25 38.49 19.89 11.75
N ALA A 26 38.16 18.75 12.36
CA ALA A 26 38.99 18.13 13.36
C ALA A 26 40.33 17.87 12.65
N GLY A 27 41.34 18.65 13.01
CA GLY A 27 42.66 18.52 12.42
C GLY A 27 43.17 17.11 12.68
N TYR A 28 43.18 16.28 11.64
CA TYR A 28 43.81 14.97 11.71
C TYR A 28 45.29 15.17 12.02
N PHE A 29 45.83 14.31 12.89
CA PHE A 29 47.23 14.39 13.23
C PHE A 29 48.03 14.02 11.99
N GLN A 30 48.86 14.94 11.50
CA GLN A 30 49.78 14.65 10.42
C GLN A 30 51.12 14.18 11.02
N PRO A 31 51.64 13.03 10.60
CA PRO A 31 52.92 12.55 11.08
C PRO A 31 54.02 13.55 10.72
N VAL A 32 54.87 13.90 11.69
CA VAL A 32 56.01 14.79 11.46
C VAL A 32 57.16 13.94 10.92
N ASN A 33 57.60 14.23 9.71
CA ASN A 33 58.78 13.59 9.13
C ASN A 33 60.05 14.24 9.70
N LEU A 34 60.81 13.49 10.49
CA LEU A 34 62.16 13.85 10.92
C LEU A 34 63.16 13.63 9.78
N SER A 35 62.98 14.38 8.68
CA SER A 35 63.99 14.57 7.65
C SER A 35 65.21 15.25 8.29
N SER A 36 66.40 14.71 8.05
CA SER A 36 67.66 14.98 8.74
C SER A 36 68.06 16.46 8.78
N GLY A 37 67.60 17.20 9.79
CA GLY A 37 68.06 18.57 10.07
C GLY A 37 69.35 18.65 10.89
N PHE A 38 69.86 17.51 11.37
CA PHE A 38 71.16 17.40 12.05
C PHE A 38 72.10 16.46 11.31
N SER A 39 72.18 16.59 9.98
CA SER A 39 73.37 16.15 9.26
C SER A 39 74.45 17.21 9.51
N VAL A 40 75.17 17.09 10.62
CA VAL A 40 76.51 17.68 10.70
C VAL A 40 77.31 16.97 9.62
N GLU A 41 77.57 17.64 8.49
CA GLU A 41 78.51 17.14 7.48
C GLU A 41 79.84 16.84 8.18
N PRO A 42 80.20 15.56 8.36
CA PRO A 42 81.36 15.25 9.16
C PRO A 42 82.60 15.43 8.30
N ARG A 43 83.42 16.43 8.64
CA ARG A 43 84.86 16.33 8.37
C ARG A 43 85.33 15.01 9.00
N HIS A 44 85.83 14.12 8.17
CA HIS A 44 86.23 12.77 8.51
C HIS A 44 87.69 12.81 8.97
N SER A 45 87.97 12.40 10.21
CA SER A 45 89.29 11.92 10.58
C SER A 45 89.20 10.39 10.73
N SER A 46 90.16 9.68 10.14
CA SER A 46 90.15 8.21 10.05
C SER A 46 90.66 7.54 11.33
N THR A 47 90.24 8.01 12.51
CA THR A 47 90.57 7.37 13.79
C THR A 47 89.46 6.41 14.24
N ALA A 48 89.85 5.22 14.72
CA ALA A 48 88.91 4.20 15.20
C ALA A 48 87.99 4.72 16.33
N LEU A 49 88.50 5.64 17.15
CA LEU A 49 87.74 6.28 18.22
C LEU A 49 86.61 7.17 17.69
N GLU A 50 86.85 7.93 16.61
CA GLU A 50 85.82 8.76 15.96
C GLU A 50 84.71 7.91 15.34
N GLY A 51 85.06 6.79 14.71
CA GLY A 51 84.09 5.82 14.19
C GLY A 51 83.20 5.22 15.29
N ALA A 52 83.81 4.85 16.43
CA ALA A 52 83.08 4.31 17.57
C ALA A 52 82.12 5.34 18.21
N LEU A 53 82.55 6.60 18.35
CA LEU A 53 81.70 7.68 18.87
C LEU A 53 80.56 8.04 17.90
N ARG A 54 80.80 8.05 16.59
CA ARG A 54 79.75 8.24 15.57
C ARG A 54 78.73 7.10 15.57
N GLY A 55 79.19 5.85 15.68
CA GLY A 55 78.31 4.69 15.81
C GLY A 55 77.37 4.83 17.01
N ARG A 56 77.92 5.21 18.17
CA ARG A 56 77.14 5.50 19.38
C ARG A 56 76.13 6.63 19.18
N ALA A 57 76.52 7.73 18.53
CA ALA A 57 75.63 8.85 18.23
C ALA A 57 74.47 8.45 17.30
N LYS A 58 74.74 7.65 16.25
CA LYS A 58 73.70 7.11 15.35
C LYS A 58 72.71 6.20 16.08
N VAL A 59 73.19 5.39 17.03
CA VAL A 59 72.30 4.54 17.85
C VAL A 59 71.39 5.42 18.70
N ILE A 60 71.92 6.45 19.38
CA ILE A 60 71.13 7.39 20.18
C ILE A 60 70.10 8.13 19.31
N GLU A 61 70.50 8.60 18.13
CA GLU A 61 69.61 9.25 17.16
C GLU A 61 68.49 8.30 16.71
N SER A 62 68.84 7.05 16.37
CA SER A 62 67.87 6.03 15.95
C SER A 62 66.84 5.72 17.04
N LEU A 63 67.27 5.69 18.30
CA LEU A 63 66.39 5.51 19.46
C LEU A 63 65.44 6.69 19.65
N GLY A 64 65.93 7.93 19.46
CA GLY A 64 65.11 9.13 19.48
C GLY A 64 64.03 9.11 18.39
N LYS A 65 64.42 8.79 17.15
CA LYS A 65 63.50 8.67 16.01
C LYS A 65 62.47 7.56 16.24
N TYR A 66 62.89 6.40 16.75
CA TYR A 66 61.99 5.31 17.08
C TYR A 66 60.89 5.74 18.06
N ARG A 67 61.25 6.43 19.16
CA ARG A 67 60.27 6.92 20.14
C ARG A 67 59.27 7.90 19.56
N VAL A 68 59.71 8.77 18.65
CA VAL A 68 58.81 9.71 17.96
C VAL A 68 57.86 8.95 17.02
N TYR A 69 58.37 8.02 16.21
CA TYR A 69 57.52 7.23 15.33
C TYR A 69 56.53 6.34 16.10
N ASP A 70 56.95 5.77 17.23
CA ASP A 70 56.06 5.01 18.11
C ASP A 70 54.94 5.88 18.67
N ALA A 71 55.26 7.08 19.17
CA ALA A 71 54.26 8.04 19.64
C ALA A 71 53.29 8.47 18.51
N GLN A 72 53.81 8.75 17.31
CA GLN A 72 52.98 9.10 16.15
C GLN A 72 52.05 7.96 15.73
N ALA A 73 52.56 6.73 15.69
CA ALA A 73 51.77 5.55 15.39
C ALA A 73 50.64 5.35 16.42
N ASN A 74 50.94 5.56 17.71
CA ASN A 74 49.94 5.49 18.77
C ASN A 74 48.83 6.54 18.59
N ILE A 75 49.17 7.77 18.21
CA ILE A 75 48.18 8.83 17.93
C ILE A 75 47.30 8.44 16.73
N LEU A 76 47.91 8.00 15.62
CA LEU A 76 47.19 7.58 14.42
C LEU A 76 46.26 6.40 14.70
N ASN A 77 46.69 5.43 15.52
CA ASN A 77 45.86 4.30 15.93
C ASN A 77 44.63 4.75 16.73
N GLN A 78 44.79 5.72 17.64
CA GLN A 78 43.65 6.28 18.39
C GLN A 78 42.69 7.05 17.47
N GLN A 79 43.22 7.81 16.50
CA GLN A 79 42.39 8.50 15.52
C GLN A 79 41.62 7.54 14.62
N ALA A 80 42.27 6.48 14.13
CA ALA A 80 41.63 5.44 13.34
C ALA A 80 40.49 4.74 14.12
N ARG A 81 40.70 4.47 15.42
CA ARG A 81 39.64 3.94 16.29
C ARG A 81 38.46 4.90 16.43
N GLY A 82 38.72 6.18 16.64
CA GLY A 82 37.67 7.21 16.69
C GLY A 82 36.82 7.24 15.42
N LEU A 83 37.48 7.26 14.25
CA LEU A 83 36.81 7.20 12.96
C LEU A 83 36.00 5.92 12.76
N SER A 84 36.50 4.78 13.23
CA SER A 84 35.75 3.51 13.18
C SER A 84 34.44 3.61 13.95
N TYR A 85 34.48 4.14 15.19
CA TYR A 85 33.27 4.29 15.99
C TYR A 85 32.27 5.27 15.37
N GLU A 86 32.74 6.38 14.80
CA GLU A 86 31.87 7.30 14.07
C GLU A 86 31.20 6.63 12.86
N ASN A 87 31.95 5.80 12.13
CA ASN A 87 31.42 5.06 11.00
C ASN A 87 30.36 4.04 11.45
N ASP A 88 30.60 3.32 12.54
CA ASP A 88 29.66 2.35 13.10
C ASP A 88 28.34 3.03 13.54
N VAL A 89 28.44 4.18 14.19
CA VAL A 89 27.27 5.01 14.55
C VAL A 89 26.51 5.44 13.29
N LYS A 90 27.20 6.02 12.30
CA LYS A 90 26.58 6.46 11.03
C LYS A 90 25.92 5.32 10.29
N GLN A 91 26.52 4.13 10.26
CA GLN A 91 25.95 2.94 9.64
C GLN A 91 24.66 2.50 10.34
N THR A 92 24.70 2.48 11.68
CA THR A 92 23.56 2.10 12.52
C THR A 92 22.39 3.08 12.33
N GLU A 93 22.66 4.39 12.40
CA GLU A 93 21.65 5.43 12.15
C GLU A 93 21.04 5.30 10.76
N THR A 94 21.86 5.06 9.74
CA THR A 94 21.42 4.88 8.35
C THR A 94 20.49 3.67 8.23
N LEU A 95 20.82 2.56 8.87
CA LEU A 95 20.01 1.35 8.86
C LEU A 95 18.63 1.60 9.49
N TYR A 96 18.59 2.21 10.68
CA TYR A 96 17.32 2.51 11.34
C TYR A 96 16.49 3.53 10.57
N ARG A 97 17.12 4.54 9.97
CA ARG A 97 16.44 5.51 9.10
C ARG A 97 15.80 4.83 7.90
N LYS A 98 16.51 3.91 7.23
CA LYS A 98 15.95 3.13 6.11
C LYS A 98 14.76 2.28 6.57
N GLN A 99 14.89 1.59 7.70
CA GLN A 99 13.80 0.78 8.25
C GLN A 99 12.56 1.61 8.59
N TYR A 100 12.74 2.79 9.17
CA TYR A 100 11.66 3.73 9.46
C TYR A 100 10.94 4.17 8.18
N LEU A 101 11.69 4.63 7.17
CA LEU A 101 11.11 5.07 5.89
C LEU A 101 10.37 3.94 5.17
N TRP A 102 10.90 2.72 5.19
CA TRP A 102 10.22 1.56 4.61
C TRP A 102 8.93 1.19 5.34
N ARG A 103 8.92 1.32 6.67
CA ARG A 103 7.72 1.07 7.47
C ARG A 103 6.65 2.10 7.15
N GLN A 104 7.02 3.38 7.15
CA GLN A 104 6.14 4.49 6.81
C GLN A 104 5.55 4.33 5.40
N HIS A 105 6.39 4.07 4.39
CA HIS A 105 5.91 3.87 3.02
C HIS A 105 4.94 2.68 2.91
N ARG A 106 5.20 1.57 3.62
CA ARG A 106 4.27 0.42 3.62
C ARG A 106 2.96 0.69 4.35
N GLU A 107 2.95 1.57 5.35
CA GLU A 107 1.73 1.98 6.03
C GLU A 107 0.90 2.92 5.15
N GLU A 108 1.55 3.88 4.49
CA GLU A 108 0.91 4.79 3.53
C GLU A 108 0.30 4.04 2.34
N GLU A 109 1.04 3.09 1.75
CA GLU A 109 0.52 2.28 0.63
C GLU A 109 -0.67 1.42 1.07
N ARG A 110 -0.61 0.78 2.24
CA ARG A 110 -1.75 0.04 2.80
C ARG A 110 -2.96 0.95 3.03
N ALA A 111 -2.75 2.16 3.55
CA ALA A 111 -3.84 3.10 3.75
C ALA A 111 -4.49 3.53 2.42
N ARG A 112 -3.67 3.78 1.38
CA ARG A 112 -4.16 4.09 0.02
C ARG A 112 -4.94 2.93 -0.59
N GLU A 113 -4.45 1.71 -0.43
CA GLU A 113 -5.13 0.49 -0.91
C GLU A 113 -6.49 0.33 -0.24
N ILE A 114 -6.57 0.44 1.08
CA ILE A 114 -7.84 0.39 1.83
C ILE A 114 -8.83 1.45 1.33
N GLN A 115 -8.36 2.69 1.10
CA GLN A 115 -9.21 3.76 0.58
C GLN A 115 -9.70 3.47 -0.84
N ARG A 116 -8.82 2.97 -1.72
CA ARG A 116 -9.18 2.59 -3.10
C ARG A 116 -10.20 1.45 -3.11
N ASP A 117 -10.02 0.44 -2.27
CA ASP A 117 -10.93 -0.69 -2.16
C ASP A 117 -12.30 -0.27 -1.63
N ALA A 118 -12.34 0.61 -0.62
CA ALA A 118 -13.58 1.15 -0.09
C ALA A 118 -14.34 1.94 -1.17
N LEU A 119 -13.65 2.86 -1.85
CA LEU A 119 -14.22 3.65 -2.95
C LEU A 119 -14.66 2.75 -4.12
N GLY A 120 -13.86 1.75 -4.47
CA GLY A 120 -14.17 0.79 -5.51
C GLY A 120 -15.43 -0.02 -5.19
N LYS A 121 -15.58 -0.50 -3.95
CA LYS A 121 -16.80 -1.18 -3.48
C LYS A 121 -18.01 -0.26 -3.54
N GLU A 122 -17.88 0.99 -3.12
CA GLU A 122 -18.95 1.98 -3.16
C GLU A 122 -19.40 2.26 -4.60
N LEU A 123 -18.46 2.56 -5.51
CA LEU A 123 -18.76 2.77 -6.92
C LEU A 123 -19.39 1.53 -7.58
N LEU A 124 -18.93 0.34 -7.24
CA LEU A 124 -19.54 -0.90 -7.72
C LEU A 124 -20.96 -1.09 -7.18
N ALA A 125 -21.21 -0.77 -5.91
CA ALA A 125 -22.55 -0.82 -5.33
C ALA A 125 -23.49 0.20 -5.99
N GLN A 126 -23.03 1.43 -6.21
CA GLN A 126 -23.80 2.47 -6.90
C GLN A 126 -24.11 2.07 -8.35
N ARG A 127 -23.13 1.57 -9.10
CA ARG A 127 -23.34 1.04 -10.46
C ARG A 127 -24.30 -0.15 -10.47
N ARG A 128 -24.20 -1.05 -9.49
CA ARG A 128 -25.13 -2.18 -9.34
C ARG A 128 -26.56 -1.69 -9.14
N ALA A 129 -26.76 -0.72 -8.25
CA ALA A 129 -28.08 -0.19 -7.92
C ALA A 129 -28.73 0.60 -9.07
N THR A 130 -27.95 1.29 -9.90
CA THR A 130 -28.48 2.12 -11.01
C THR A 130 -28.60 1.33 -12.31
N TYR A 131 -27.49 0.80 -12.82
CA TYR A 131 -27.45 0.19 -14.14
C TYR A 131 -28.26 -1.12 -14.22
N TYR A 132 -28.17 -1.97 -13.20
CA TYR A 132 -28.89 -3.25 -13.23
C TYR A 132 -30.38 -3.08 -12.94
N ARG A 133 -30.73 -2.07 -12.13
CA ARG A 133 -32.13 -1.70 -11.96
C ARG A 133 -32.74 -1.32 -13.30
N ASP A 134 -32.12 -0.42 -14.06
CA ASP A 134 -32.69 -0.01 -15.35
C ASP A 134 -32.69 -1.14 -16.40
N THR A 135 -31.66 -2.00 -16.39
CA THR A 135 -31.52 -3.08 -17.39
C THR A 135 -32.46 -4.27 -17.15
N TYR A 136 -32.68 -4.63 -15.88
CA TYR A 136 -33.40 -5.84 -15.48
C TYR A 136 -34.72 -5.55 -14.75
N ARG A 137 -35.19 -4.31 -14.72
CA ARG A 137 -36.50 -3.97 -14.17
C ARG A 137 -37.58 -4.76 -14.89
N LEU A 138 -38.44 -5.41 -14.11
CA LEU A 138 -39.63 -6.06 -14.63
C LEU A 138 -40.73 -5.02 -14.83
N ASP A 139 -41.35 -5.06 -16.00
CA ASP A 139 -42.52 -4.24 -16.31
C ASP A 139 -43.72 -4.64 -15.45
N ALA A 140 -44.70 -3.74 -15.32
CA ALA A 140 -45.91 -4.00 -14.53
C ALA A 140 -46.70 -5.23 -15.04
N ASP A 141 -46.57 -5.53 -16.33
CA ASP A 141 -47.19 -6.68 -16.98
C ASP A 141 -46.48 -8.00 -16.65
N GLN A 142 -45.18 -7.93 -16.35
CA GLN A 142 -44.34 -9.06 -15.97
C GLN A 142 -44.40 -9.35 -14.46
N LEU A 143 -44.44 -8.32 -13.62
CA LEU A 143 -44.60 -8.43 -12.18
C LEU A 143 -45.55 -7.35 -11.65
N ASN A 144 -46.71 -7.78 -11.17
CA ASN A 144 -47.63 -6.90 -10.48
C ASN A 144 -47.26 -6.83 -8.98
N ARG A 145 -46.63 -5.73 -8.57
CA ARG A 145 -46.09 -5.51 -7.22
C ARG A 145 -47.18 -5.46 -6.13
N THR A 146 -48.40 -5.05 -6.48
CA THR A 146 -49.54 -4.97 -5.55
C THR A 146 -50.13 -6.35 -5.24
N THR A 147 -50.22 -7.21 -6.25
CA THR A 147 -50.85 -8.54 -6.11
C THR A 147 -49.84 -9.68 -5.94
N GLY A 148 -48.56 -9.42 -6.22
CA GLY A 148 -47.51 -10.43 -6.26
C GLY A 148 -47.66 -11.41 -7.43
N ARG A 149 -48.46 -11.07 -8.44
CA ARG A 149 -48.64 -11.92 -9.63
C ARG A 149 -47.45 -11.77 -10.56
N VAL A 150 -46.83 -12.89 -10.90
CA VAL A 150 -45.75 -13.01 -11.88
C VAL A 150 -46.35 -13.53 -13.20
N SER A 151 -46.02 -12.89 -14.31
CA SER A 151 -46.35 -13.35 -15.66
C SER A 151 -45.11 -13.98 -16.27
N TRP A 152 -45.13 -15.29 -16.47
CA TRP A 152 -43.98 -16.04 -16.98
C TRP A 152 -43.88 -15.92 -18.51
N PRO A 153 -42.68 -15.70 -19.07
CA PRO A 153 -42.46 -15.76 -20.52
C PRO A 153 -42.63 -17.20 -21.03
N GLU A 154 -42.95 -17.36 -22.32
CA GLU A 154 -43.24 -18.66 -22.95
C GLU A 154 -42.10 -19.67 -22.77
N SER A 155 -40.85 -19.22 -22.87
CA SER A 155 -39.64 -20.02 -22.65
C SER A 155 -39.50 -20.58 -21.23
N LEU A 156 -40.22 -20.02 -20.24
CA LEU A 156 -40.28 -20.52 -18.87
C LEU A 156 -41.59 -21.28 -18.59
N ASP A 157 -42.53 -21.35 -19.52
CA ASP A 157 -43.84 -21.97 -19.30
C ASP A 157 -43.84 -23.51 -19.42
N HIS A 158 -42.69 -24.11 -19.70
CA HIS A 158 -42.54 -25.56 -19.78
C HIS A 158 -42.77 -26.27 -18.42
N ASP A 159 -43.26 -27.52 -18.48
CA ASP A 159 -43.60 -28.35 -17.31
C ASP A 159 -42.41 -28.58 -16.36
N GLN A 160 -41.21 -28.67 -16.92
CA GLN A 160 -39.98 -28.84 -16.16
C GLN A 160 -39.72 -27.74 -15.13
N PHE A 161 -40.20 -26.52 -15.39
CA PHE A 161 -40.04 -25.38 -14.48
C PHE A 161 -41.26 -25.19 -13.56
N ALA A 162 -42.37 -25.92 -13.78
CA ALA A 162 -43.65 -25.68 -13.11
C ALA A 162 -43.55 -25.76 -11.57
N SER A 163 -42.74 -26.69 -11.05
CA SER A 163 -42.49 -26.82 -9.60
C SER A 163 -41.79 -25.58 -9.03
N THR A 164 -40.71 -25.11 -9.66
CA THR A 164 -39.96 -23.94 -9.21
C THR A 164 -40.79 -22.66 -9.39
N ARG A 165 -41.50 -22.53 -10.51
CA ARG A 165 -42.40 -21.39 -10.80
C ARG A 165 -43.51 -21.25 -9.77
N SER A 166 -44.23 -22.34 -9.48
CA SER A 166 -45.34 -22.30 -8.51
C SER A 166 -44.88 -21.90 -7.10
N GLN A 167 -43.67 -22.32 -6.68
CA GLN A 167 -43.09 -21.90 -5.41
C GLN A 167 -42.71 -20.41 -5.43
N ILE A 168 -42.12 -19.92 -6.51
CA ILE A 168 -41.79 -18.49 -6.67
C ILE A 168 -43.07 -17.64 -6.66
N ASP A 169 -44.10 -18.03 -7.40
CA ASP A 169 -45.41 -17.36 -7.45
C ASP A 169 -46.04 -17.28 -6.07
N PHE A 170 -46.02 -18.39 -5.32
CA PHE A 170 -46.55 -18.42 -3.96
C PHE A 170 -45.81 -17.41 -3.07
N LEU A 171 -44.46 -17.39 -3.13
CA LEU A 171 -43.66 -16.49 -2.31
C LEU A 171 -43.85 -15.02 -2.69
N PHE A 172 -43.95 -14.67 -3.97
CA PHE A 172 -44.22 -13.30 -4.40
C PHE A 172 -45.61 -12.81 -3.96
N ARG A 173 -46.63 -13.68 -3.98
CA ARG A 173 -47.98 -13.37 -3.44
C ARG A 173 -47.99 -13.20 -1.93
N GLN A 174 -47.16 -13.93 -1.19
CA GLN A 174 -47.01 -13.71 0.25
C GLN A 174 -46.28 -12.40 0.52
N ARG A 175 -45.21 -12.14 -0.24
CA ARG A 175 -44.41 -10.92 -0.14
C ARG A 175 -45.22 -9.65 -0.42
N SER A 176 -46.16 -9.66 -1.37
CA SER A 176 -46.99 -8.49 -1.68
C SER A 176 -47.91 -8.03 -0.54
N ARG A 177 -48.06 -8.85 0.51
CA ARG A 177 -48.81 -8.50 1.73
C ARG A 177 -47.98 -7.68 2.72
N TYR A 178 -46.67 -7.58 2.50
CA TYR A 178 -45.75 -6.85 3.35
C TYR A 178 -45.41 -5.49 2.73
N PRO A 179 -45.26 -4.43 3.55
CA PRO A 179 -44.84 -3.13 3.05
C PRO A 179 -43.46 -3.19 2.41
N ALA A 180 -43.25 -2.44 1.31
CA ALA A 180 -41.93 -2.26 0.74
C ALA A 180 -40.97 -1.68 1.80
N GLY A 181 -39.82 -2.32 2.01
CA GLY A 181 -38.80 -1.86 2.97
C GLY A 181 -38.86 -2.48 4.37
N SER A 182 -39.83 -3.37 4.67
CA SER A 182 -39.76 -4.21 5.88
C SER A 182 -38.76 -5.36 5.70
N ASP A 183 -38.20 -5.90 6.79
CA ASP A 183 -37.43 -7.15 6.78
C ASP A 183 -38.28 -8.25 6.11
N ASP A 184 -37.95 -8.60 4.87
CA ASP A 184 -38.70 -9.56 4.07
C ASP A 184 -38.25 -10.99 4.41
N PRO A 185 -39.07 -11.78 5.13
CA PRO A 185 -38.70 -13.13 5.53
C PRO A 185 -38.63 -14.10 4.33
N PHE A 186 -39.18 -13.72 3.18
CA PHE A 186 -39.23 -14.55 1.97
C PHE A 186 -38.09 -14.27 1.01
N ALA A 187 -37.42 -13.12 1.12
CA ALA A 187 -36.36 -12.68 0.20
C ALA A 187 -35.30 -13.75 -0.05
N GLY A 188 -34.75 -14.34 1.03
CA GLY A 188 -33.72 -15.37 0.92
C GLY A 188 -34.21 -16.64 0.21
N ARG A 189 -35.48 -17.02 0.40
CA ARG A 189 -36.05 -18.21 -0.24
C ARG A 189 -36.37 -17.96 -1.72
N ILE A 190 -36.86 -16.78 -2.07
CA ILE A 190 -37.06 -16.38 -3.47
C ILE A 190 -35.72 -16.39 -4.20
N LEU A 191 -34.69 -15.76 -3.64
CA LEU A 191 -33.35 -15.72 -4.25
C LEU A 191 -32.77 -17.12 -4.51
N LYS A 192 -32.95 -18.04 -3.56
CA LYS A 192 -32.52 -19.43 -3.71
C LYS A 192 -33.24 -20.14 -4.86
N LEU A 193 -34.57 -19.98 -4.96
CA LEU A 193 -35.35 -20.59 -6.03
C LEU A 193 -35.06 -19.99 -7.40
N THR A 194 -34.82 -18.67 -7.48
CA THR A 194 -34.42 -18.03 -8.74
C THR A 194 -33.02 -18.46 -9.20
N GLU A 195 -32.08 -18.69 -8.28
CA GLU A 195 -30.76 -19.26 -8.65
C GLU A 195 -30.88 -20.71 -9.10
N GLN A 196 -31.76 -21.50 -8.47
CA GLN A 196 -32.07 -22.85 -8.95
C GLN A 196 -32.68 -22.81 -10.35
N LEU A 197 -33.70 -21.98 -10.58
CA LEU A 197 -34.33 -21.83 -11.90
C LEU A 197 -33.32 -21.41 -12.98
N LYS A 198 -32.36 -20.54 -12.64
CA LYS A 198 -31.29 -20.12 -13.54
C LYS A 198 -30.30 -21.24 -13.84
N ALA A 199 -30.04 -22.13 -12.88
CA ALA A 199 -29.23 -23.33 -13.10
C ALA A 199 -29.96 -24.31 -14.03
N ASP A 200 -31.24 -24.58 -13.76
CA ASP A 200 -32.09 -25.46 -14.58
C ASP A 200 -32.18 -24.92 -16.03
N LEU A 201 -32.35 -23.61 -16.19
CA LEU A 201 -32.35 -22.95 -17.51
C LEU A 201 -31.01 -23.09 -18.24
N LYS A 202 -29.88 -23.11 -17.52
CA LYS A 202 -28.55 -23.27 -18.12
C LYS A 202 -28.33 -24.68 -18.64
N GLU A 203 -28.88 -25.70 -17.99
CA GLU A 203 -28.82 -27.08 -18.47
C GLU A 203 -29.59 -27.25 -19.79
N GLN A 204 -30.64 -26.46 -19.97
CA GLN A 204 -31.50 -26.44 -21.15
C GLN A 204 -30.99 -25.54 -22.30
N LEU A 205 -29.84 -24.89 -22.12
CA LEU A 205 -29.29 -23.96 -23.10
C LEU A 205 -29.07 -24.60 -24.48
N ALA A 206 -28.80 -25.91 -24.52
CA ALA A 206 -28.56 -26.62 -25.79
C ALA A 206 -29.84 -26.82 -26.63
N ASP A 207 -31.00 -26.84 -25.99
CA ASP A 207 -32.28 -27.20 -26.61
C ASP A 207 -33.19 -25.98 -26.87
N MET A 208 -32.73 -24.77 -26.51
CA MET A 208 -33.50 -23.52 -26.57
C MET A 208 -32.89 -22.54 -27.58
N ASP A 209 -33.74 -21.72 -28.22
CA ASP A 209 -33.24 -20.65 -29.08
C ASP A 209 -32.43 -19.62 -28.25
N PRO A 210 -31.28 -19.13 -28.77
CA PRO A 210 -30.47 -18.14 -28.07
C PRO A 210 -31.22 -16.86 -27.64
N THR A 211 -32.21 -16.40 -28.41
CA THR A 211 -33.00 -15.21 -28.03
C THR A 211 -33.94 -15.53 -26.87
N ASP A 212 -34.60 -16.68 -26.92
CA ASP A 212 -35.53 -17.12 -25.88
C ASP A 212 -34.83 -17.37 -24.55
N TYR A 213 -33.61 -17.92 -24.61
CA TYR A 213 -32.73 -18.07 -23.46
C TYR A 213 -32.34 -16.71 -22.86
N ALA A 214 -31.96 -15.74 -23.70
CA ALA A 214 -31.55 -14.41 -23.23
C ALA A 214 -32.72 -13.69 -22.53
N ASP A 215 -33.93 -13.78 -23.07
CA ASP A 215 -35.13 -13.18 -22.50
C ASP A 215 -35.53 -13.86 -21.19
N ALA A 216 -35.52 -15.19 -21.13
CA ALA A 216 -35.76 -15.93 -19.89
C ALA A 216 -34.72 -15.59 -18.82
N GLN A 217 -33.43 -15.53 -19.20
CA GLN A 217 -32.36 -15.19 -18.29
C GLN A 217 -32.49 -13.75 -17.77
N LYS A 218 -32.87 -12.81 -18.64
CA LYS A 218 -33.15 -11.42 -18.25
C LYS A 218 -34.29 -11.35 -17.26
N PHE A 219 -35.38 -12.08 -17.50
CA PHE A 219 -36.54 -12.16 -16.62
C PHE A 219 -36.20 -12.74 -15.25
N VAL A 220 -35.50 -13.88 -15.19
CA VAL A 220 -35.08 -14.50 -13.92
C VAL A 220 -34.16 -13.58 -13.12
N ARG A 221 -33.24 -12.88 -13.80
CA ARG A 221 -32.41 -11.85 -13.15
C ARG A 221 -33.26 -10.69 -12.62
N GLY A 222 -34.27 -10.26 -13.37
CA GLY A 222 -35.20 -9.21 -12.93
C GLY A 222 -35.93 -9.58 -11.63
N LEU A 223 -36.40 -10.82 -11.51
CA LEU A 223 -37.02 -11.31 -10.26
C LEU A 223 -36.06 -11.20 -9.06
N MET A 224 -34.78 -11.51 -9.25
CA MET A 224 -33.77 -11.36 -8.20
C MET A 224 -33.56 -9.90 -7.78
N TYR A 225 -33.51 -8.99 -8.76
CA TYR A 225 -33.31 -7.55 -8.50
C TYR A 225 -34.51 -6.92 -7.79
N GLU A 226 -35.74 -7.33 -8.10
CA GLU A 226 -36.95 -6.90 -7.37
C GLU A 226 -36.94 -7.33 -5.90
N VAL A 227 -36.21 -8.41 -5.57
CA VAL A 227 -36.02 -8.85 -4.18
C VAL A 227 -34.95 -8.03 -3.47
N GLN A 228 -33.81 -7.83 -4.12
CA GLN A 228 -32.65 -7.16 -3.52
C GLN A 228 -32.81 -5.64 -3.40
N TYR A 229 -33.58 -5.03 -4.31
CA TYR A 229 -33.80 -3.59 -4.36
C TYR A 229 -35.29 -3.30 -4.50
N PRO A 230 -36.07 -3.39 -3.40
CA PRO A 230 -37.49 -3.09 -3.45
C PRO A 230 -37.68 -1.63 -3.89
N THR A 231 -38.34 -1.43 -5.02
CA THR A 231 -38.85 -0.10 -5.40
C THR A 231 -39.84 0.36 -4.34
N GLU A 232 -39.59 1.50 -3.70
CA GLU A 232 -40.63 2.17 -2.92
C GLU A 232 -41.82 2.43 -3.86
N LEU A 233 -42.98 1.93 -3.45
CA LEU A 233 -44.24 2.22 -4.11
C LEU A 233 -44.49 3.71 -3.90
N GLY A 234 -44.41 4.49 -4.98
CA GLY A 234 -44.92 5.86 -4.99
C GLY A 234 -46.43 5.89 -4.83
#